data_AF-Q1IKG0-F1
#
_entry.id   AF-Q1IKG0-F1
#
_cell.length_a   1.000
_cell.length_b   1.000
_cell.length_c   1.000
_cell.angle_alpha   90.00
_cell.angle_beta   90.00
_cell.angle_gamma   90.00
#
_symmetry.space_group_name_H-M   'P 1'
#
loop_
_entity.id
_entity.type
_entity.pdbx_description
1 polymer ?
#
loop_
_entity_poly.entity_id
_entity_poly.type
_entity_poly.pdbx_seq_one_letter_code
_entity_poly.pdbx_strand_id
1 'polypeptide(L)'
;MFRGNHPTRIDDKGRLKVPADFKREIEDKFQNQTFYVTSFNGKEARLYPMEEWERFEAKLAALPSLNPTRQKLLNVSNYYGQVVEMDGQGRVTIPGLLREAAEIKGEVAVMGFLQYLVVRNAEHLKNEIESAPFTAEDEKTLSDLGI
;
A
#
# COMPACT_ATOMS: atom_id res chain seq x y z
N MET A 1 -12.27 6.52 -0.66
CA MET A 1 -11.63 5.93 0.50
C MET A 1 -11.81 4.43 0.44
N PHE A 2 -10.71 3.75 0.13
CA PHE A 2 -10.64 2.31 0.05
C PHE A 2 -10.83 1.68 1.43
N ARG A 3 -11.59 0.59 1.48
CA ARG A 3 -11.82 -0.21 2.69
C ARG A 3 -12.12 -1.66 2.35
N GLY A 4 -12.02 -2.55 3.33
CA GLY A 4 -12.25 -3.99 3.16
C GLY A 4 -11.01 -4.74 2.66
N ASN A 5 -11.15 -6.07 2.54
CA ASN A 5 -10.13 -6.98 2.05
C ASN A 5 -10.71 -7.81 0.89
N HIS A 6 -10.04 -7.78 -0.27
CA HIS A 6 -10.41 -8.55 -1.45
C HIS A 6 -9.23 -9.42 -1.87
N PRO A 7 -9.14 -10.66 -1.36
CA PRO A 7 -8.08 -11.58 -1.71
C PRO A 7 -8.02 -11.88 -3.21
N THR A 8 -6.82 -12.03 -3.74
CA THR A 8 -6.56 -12.36 -5.15
C THR A 8 -5.21 -13.04 -5.29
N ARG A 9 -4.70 -13.18 -6.52
CA ARG A 9 -3.40 -13.79 -6.80
C ARG A 9 -2.50 -12.85 -7.60
N ILE A 10 -1.20 -12.96 -7.35
CA ILE A 10 -0.15 -12.37 -8.19
C ILE A 10 0.09 -13.30 -9.38
N ASP A 11 0.17 -12.74 -10.58
CA ASP A 11 0.49 -13.52 -11.78
C ASP A 11 1.99 -13.84 -11.90
N ASP A 12 2.35 -14.73 -12.83
CA ASP A 12 3.73 -15.19 -13.03
C ASP A 12 4.71 -14.06 -13.42
N LYS A 13 4.19 -12.90 -13.85
CA LYS A 13 4.98 -11.71 -14.19
C LYS A 13 5.08 -10.71 -13.04
N GLY A 14 4.56 -11.05 -11.85
CA GLY A 14 4.59 -10.18 -10.69
C GLY A 14 3.55 -9.05 -10.73
N ARG A 15 2.47 -9.22 -11.50
CA ARG A 15 1.41 -8.22 -11.60
C ARG A 15 0.22 -8.60 -10.72
N LEU A 16 -0.31 -7.60 -10.04
CA LEU A 16 -1.54 -7.67 -9.29
C LEU A 16 -2.70 -7.26 -10.20
N LYS A 17 -3.68 -8.14 -10.38
CA LYS A 17 -4.98 -7.71 -10.91
C LYS A 17 -5.77 -7.02 -9.80
N VAL A 18 -6.01 -5.71 -9.95
CA VAL A 18 -6.73 -4.93 -8.95
C VAL A 18 -8.16 -5.48 -8.81
N PRO A 19 -8.62 -5.80 -7.59
CA PRO A 19 -9.99 -6.26 -7.35
C PRO A 19 -11.04 -5.29 -7.90
N ALA A 20 -12.16 -5.81 -8.40
CA ALA A 20 -13.14 -5.04 -9.16
C ALA A 20 -13.71 -3.83 -8.39
N ASP A 21 -13.99 -3.98 -7.09
CA ASP A 21 -14.51 -2.89 -6.27
C ASP A 21 -13.49 -1.75 -6.09
N PHE A 22 -12.21 -2.09 -5.86
CA PHE A 22 -11.15 -1.09 -5.80
C PHE A 22 -10.88 -0.45 -7.16
N LYS A 23 -10.91 -1.23 -8.23
CA LYS A 23 -10.74 -0.72 -9.59
C LYS A 23 -11.83 0.32 -9.93
N ARG A 24 -13.10 0.01 -9.64
CA ARG A 24 -14.22 0.96 -9.80
C ARG A 24 -13.99 2.22 -8.97
N GLU A 25 -13.59 2.07 -7.72
CA GLU A 25 -13.31 3.22 -6.85
C GLU A 25 -12.13 4.06 -7.34
N ILE A 26 -11.11 3.45 -7.96
CA ILE A 26 -10.01 4.17 -8.61
C ILE A 26 -10.52 4.98 -9.79
N GLU A 27 -11.26 4.33 -10.71
CA GLU A 27 -11.81 4.94 -11.92
C GLU A 27 -12.80 6.08 -11.62
N ASP A 28 -13.55 5.97 -10.52
CA ASP A 28 -14.50 7.01 -10.10
C ASP A 28 -13.82 8.25 -9.47
N LYS A 29 -12.59 8.11 -8.95
CA LYS A 29 -11.98 9.14 -8.07
C LYS A 29 -10.70 9.77 -8.60
N PHE A 30 -9.92 9.03 -9.37
CA PHE A 30 -8.62 9.47 -9.85
C PHE A 30 -8.67 9.61 -11.36
N GLN A 31 -8.08 10.69 -11.87
CA GLN A 31 -8.09 10.97 -13.31
C GLN A 31 -7.10 10.07 -14.03
N ASN A 32 -5.99 9.76 -13.34
CA ASN A 32 -4.90 8.97 -13.87
C ASN A 32 -4.91 7.59 -13.22
N GLN A 33 -4.58 6.57 -14.00
CA GLN A 33 -4.42 5.20 -13.49
C GLN A 33 -2.96 4.90 -13.13
N THR A 34 -2.27 5.91 -12.62
CA THR A 34 -0.86 5.87 -12.25
C THR A 34 -0.73 5.77 -10.75
N PHE A 35 0.17 4.90 -10.30
CA PHE A 35 0.39 4.60 -8.90
C PHE A 35 1.85 4.80 -8.54
N TYR A 36 2.11 5.30 -7.33
CA TYR A 36 3.39 5.06 -6.68
C TYR A 36 3.29 3.81 -5.82
N VAL A 37 4.00 2.75 -6.25
CA VAL A 37 4.04 1.47 -5.55
C VAL A 37 5.29 1.44 -4.70
N THR A 38 5.14 1.36 -3.38
CA THR A 38 6.27 1.49 -2.43
C THR A 38 6.04 0.67 -1.14
N SER A 39 6.99 0.73 -0.21
CA SER A 39 6.89 0.19 1.15
C SER A 39 7.73 1.00 2.11
N PHE A 40 7.35 1.01 3.38
CA PHE A 40 8.15 1.65 4.44
C PHE A 40 8.92 0.64 5.30
N ASN A 41 8.63 -0.66 5.14
CA ASN A 41 9.22 -1.73 5.95
C ASN A 41 9.60 -2.98 5.13
N GLY A 42 9.29 -3.02 3.83
CA GLY A 42 9.58 -4.15 2.95
C GLY A 42 8.68 -5.37 3.15
N LYS A 43 7.64 -5.32 4.01
CA LYS A 43 6.74 -6.45 4.30
C LYS A 43 5.40 -6.41 3.56
N GLU A 44 5.14 -5.30 2.87
CA GLU A 44 3.89 -5.03 2.17
C GLU A 44 4.13 -4.07 1.01
N ALA A 45 3.33 -4.17 -0.04
CA ALA A 45 3.29 -3.14 -1.08
C ALA A 45 2.12 -2.19 -0.85
N ARG A 46 2.41 -0.90 -0.83
CA ARG A 46 1.43 0.19 -0.77
C ARG A 46 1.27 0.77 -2.16
N LEU A 47 0.05 0.75 -2.68
CA LEU A 47 -0.31 1.28 -3.99
C LEU A 47 -1.05 2.60 -3.75
N TYR A 48 -0.31 3.69 -3.83
CA TYR A 48 -0.90 5.03 -3.76
C TYR A 48 -1.31 5.46 -5.17
N PRO A 49 -2.58 5.83 -5.41
CA PRO A 49 -2.90 6.69 -6.56
C PRO A 49 -1.96 7.90 -6.55
N MET A 50 -1.42 8.28 -7.70
CA MET A 50 -0.35 9.28 -7.76
C MET A 50 -0.76 10.61 -7.11
N GLU A 51 -2.01 11.03 -7.28
CA GLU A 51 -2.55 12.25 -6.68
C GLU A 51 -2.50 12.22 -5.14
N GLU A 52 -2.69 11.05 -4.51
CA GLU A 52 -2.57 10.90 -3.06
C GLU A 52 -1.11 10.86 -2.61
N TRP A 53 -0.22 10.27 -3.40
CA TRP A 53 1.21 10.28 -3.12
C TRP A 53 1.79 11.70 -3.21
N GLU A 54 1.41 12.48 -4.21
CA GLU A 54 1.86 13.88 -4.36
C GLU A 54 1.43 14.76 -3.18
N ARG A 55 0.21 14.56 -2.64
CA ARG A 55 -0.23 15.24 -1.40
C ARG A 55 0.64 14.85 -0.21
N PHE A 56 1.07 13.59 -0.13
CA PHE A 56 1.98 13.12 0.91
C PHE A 56 3.38 13.72 0.74
N GLU A 57 3.92 13.74 -0.48
CA GLU A 57 5.21 14.34 -0.80
C GLU A 57 5.26 15.84 -0.53
N ALA A 58 4.18 16.58 -0.81
CA ALA A 58 4.08 18.00 -0.48
C ALA A 58 4.27 18.26 1.03
N LYS A 59 3.72 17.39 1.89
CA LYS A 59 3.93 17.45 3.35
C LYS A 59 5.38 17.13 3.71
N LEU A 60 6.01 16.16 3.04
CA LEU A 60 7.43 15.84 3.23
C LEU A 60 8.36 16.96 2.75
N ALA A 61 7.98 17.70 1.71
CA ALA A 61 8.73 18.83 1.19
C ALA A 61 8.70 20.04 2.12
N ALA A 62 7.63 20.20 2.92
CA ALA A 62 7.51 21.25 3.92
C ALA A 62 8.41 21.02 5.17
N LEU A 63 8.92 19.80 5.37
CA LEU A 63 9.85 19.48 6.45
C LEU A 63 11.28 19.95 6.10
N PRO A 64 12.11 20.30 7.10
CA PRO A 64 13.51 20.63 6.87
C PRO A 64 14.24 19.51 6.10
N SER A 65 15.02 19.85 5.09
CA SER A 65 15.69 18.86 4.23
C SER A 65 16.68 17.96 5.00
N LEU A 66 17.29 18.50 6.06
CA LEU A 66 18.19 17.80 6.97
C LEU A 66 17.47 17.01 8.08
N ASN A 67 16.13 16.99 8.12
CA ASN A 67 15.41 16.18 9.09
C ASN A 67 15.73 14.69 8.87
N PRO A 68 16.26 13.97 9.87
CA PRO A 68 16.71 12.59 9.70
C PRO A 68 15.55 11.62 9.45
N THR A 69 14.36 11.87 10.02
CA THR A 69 13.17 11.04 9.80
C THR A 69 12.65 11.18 8.38
N ARG A 70 12.62 12.42 7.85
CA ARG A 70 12.30 12.69 6.42
C ARG A 70 13.25 11.91 5.50
N GLN A 71 14.55 11.96 5.76
CA GLN A 71 15.53 11.24 4.94
C GLN A 71 15.35 9.72 5.03
N LYS A 72 15.14 9.15 6.22
CA LYS A 72 14.88 7.72 6.39
C LYS A 72 13.65 7.27 5.62
N LEU A 73 12.57 8.04 5.70
CA LEU A 73 11.33 7.75 4.97
C LEU A 73 11.55 7.78 3.46
N LEU A 74 12.20 8.83 2.93
CA LEU A 74 12.52 8.93 1.50
C LEU A 74 13.43 7.79 1.04
N ASN A 75 14.41 7.40 1.86
CA ASN A 75 15.29 6.27 1.55
C ASN A 75 14.49 4.98 1.40
N VAL A 76 13.64 4.62 2.36
CA VAL A 76 12.87 3.37 2.28
C VAL A 76 11.80 3.43 1.19
N SER A 77 11.10 4.55 1.06
CA SER A 77 10.05 4.69 0.06
C SER A 77 10.60 4.63 -1.36
N ASN A 78 11.78 5.20 -1.60
CA ASN A 78 12.39 5.20 -2.93
C ASN A 78 13.17 3.91 -3.22
N TYR A 79 13.71 3.25 -2.19
CA TYR A 79 14.37 1.94 -2.34
C TYR A 79 13.40 0.86 -2.81
N TYR A 80 12.17 0.84 -2.27
CA TYR A 80 11.12 -0.08 -2.70
C TYR A 80 10.23 0.48 -3.82
N GLY A 81 10.36 1.78 -4.13
CA GLY A 81 9.38 2.57 -4.86
C GLY A 81 9.56 2.60 -6.37
N GLN A 82 8.45 2.48 -7.11
CA GLN A 82 8.40 2.81 -8.54
C GLN A 82 7.05 3.44 -8.91
N VAL A 83 7.07 4.35 -9.89
CA VAL A 83 5.85 4.83 -10.55
C VAL A 83 5.42 3.78 -11.57
N VAL A 84 4.16 3.36 -11.49
CA VAL A 84 3.61 2.26 -12.30
C VAL A 84 2.24 2.66 -12.83
N GLU A 85 2.01 2.45 -14.12
CA GLU A 85 0.68 2.61 -14.73
C GLU A 85 -0.08 1.29 -14.68
N MET A 86 -1.36 1.36 -14.33
CA MET A 86 -2.27 0.23 -14.45
C MET A 86 -2.55 -0.03 -15.93
N ASP A 87 -2.36 -1.27 -16.37
CA ASP A 87 -2.60 -1.63 -17.77
C ASP A 87 -4.10 -1.72 -18.11
N GLY A 88 -4.42 -1.84 -19.40
CA GLY A 88 -5.82 -1.94 -19.87
C GLY A 88 -6.60 -3.15 -19.32
N GLN A 89 -5.94 -4.11 -18.67
CA GLN A 89 -6.60 -5.24 -18.00
C GLN A 89 -6.83 -4.99 -16.50
N GLY A 90 -6.49 -3.80 -16.00
CA GLY A 90 -6.58 -3.45 -14.59
C GLY A 90 -5.48 -4.06 -13.74
N ARG A 91 -4.27 -4.25 -14.30
CA ARG A 91 -3.14 -4.84 -13.56
C ARG A 91 -2.06 -3.81 -13.23
N VAL A 92 -1.55 -3.88 -12.01
CA VAL A 92 -0.42 -3.07 -11.52
C VAL A 92 0.78 -3.98 -11.30
N THR A 93 1.94 -3.62 -11.86
CA THR A 93 3.20 -4.34 -11.65
C THR A 93 3.76 -4.01 -10.27
N ILE A 94 4.06 -5.03 -9.46
CA ILE A 94 4.73 -4.82 -8.17
C ILE A 94 6.25 -4.82 -8.42
N PRO A 95 7.00 -3.77 -7.99
CA PRO A 95 8.45 -3.68 -8.19
C PRO A 95 9.17 -4.94 -7.72
N GLY A 96 10.11 -5.45 -8.52
CA GLY A 96 10.73 -6.76 -8.29
C GLY A 96 11.38 -6.90 -6.90
N LEU A 97 12.14 -5.89 -6.49
CA LEU A 97 12.80 -5.83 -5.18
C LEU A 97 11.77 -5.90 -4.04
N LEU A 98 10.70 -5.11 -4.14
CA LEU A 98 9.63 -5.10 -3.14
C LEU A 98 8.86 -6.43 -3.12
N ARG A 99 8.57 -6.98 -4.30
CA ARG A 99 7.84 -8.25 -4.43
C ARG A 99 8.61 -9.40 -3.78
N GLU A 100 9.93 -9.43 -3.93
CA GLU A 100 10.81 -10.40 -3.28
C GLU A 100 10.86 -10.17 -1.77
N ALA A 101 11.16 -8.95 -1.31
CA ALA A 101 11.29 -8.62 0.11
C ALA A 101 10.01 -8.89 0.91
N ALA A 102 8.84 -8.57 0.34
CA ALA A 102 7.53 -8.73 0.98
C ALA A 102 6.90 -10.11 0.74
N GLU A 103 7.57 -10.99 -0.01
CA GLU A 103 7.06 -12.30 -0.42
C GLU A 103 5.66 -12.25 -1.05
N ILE A 104 5.44 -11.25 -1.91
CA ILE A 104 4.19 -11.03 -2.64
C ILE A 104 4.13 -12.03 -3.81
N LYS A 105 3.72 -13.25 -3.49
CA LYS A 105 3.62 -14.40 -4.40
C LYS A 105 2.37 -15.22 -4.08
N GLY A 106 1.80 -15.89 -5.08
CA GLY A 106 0.62 -16.73 -4.89
C GLY A 106 -0.58 -15.92 -4.42
N GLU A 107 -1.20 -16.32 -3.31
CA GLU A 107 -2.37 -15.64 -2.74
C GLU A 107 -1.97 -14.42 -1.92
N VAL A 108 -2.65 -13.31 -2.20
CA VAL A 108 -2.40 -12.04 -1.54
C VAL A 108 -3.70 -11.44 -1.06
N ALA A 109 -3.66 -10.82 0.11
CA ALA A 109 -4.69 -9.90 0.56
C ALA A 109 -4.48 -8.55 -0.12
N VAL A 110 -5.56 -7.95 -0.60
CA VAL A 110 -5.58 -6.57 -1.09
C VAL A 110 -6.55 -5.81 -0.21
N MET A 111 -6.04 -4.87 0.56
CA MET A 111 -6.79 -4.18 1.60
C MET A 111 -6.87 -2.69 1.32
N GLY A 112 -8.01 -2.09 1.61
CA GLY A 112 -8.17 -0.64 1.54
C GLY A 112 -7.65 0.04 2.81
N PHE A 113 -6.66 0.92 2.66
CA PHE A 113 -6.05 1.72 3.72
C PHE A 113 -6.34 3.21 3.49
N LEU A 114 -7.63 3.54 3.53
CA LEU A 114 -8.17 4.88 3.32
C LEU A 114 -7.84 5.46 1.93
N GLN A 115 -6.65 6.02 1.74
CA GLN A 115 -6.21 6.71 0.52
C GLN A 115 -5.44 5.80 -0.43
N TYR A 116 -4.96 4.65 0.03
CA TYR A 116 -4.16 3.71 -0.76
C TYR A 116 -4.59 2.26 -0.54
N LEU A 117 -4.11 1.36 -1.38
CA LEU A 117 -4.28 -0.07 -1.20
C LEU A 117 -3.02 -0.68 -0.58
N VAL A 118 -3.17 -1.71 0.24
CA VAL A 118 -2.09 -2.52 0.80
C VAL A 118 -2.19 -3.93 0.25
N VAL A 119 -1.07 -4.46 -0.24
CA VAL A 119 -0.94 -5.81 -0.76
C VAL A 119 0.04 -6.58 0.10
N ARG A 120 -0.41 -7.70 0.65
CA ARG A 120 0.40 -8.57 1.52
C ARG A 120 0.19 -10.02 1.16
N ASN A 121 1.21 -10.84 1.39
CA ASN A 121 1.06 -12.29 1.37
C ASN A 121 -0.07 -12.70 2.33
N ALA A 122 -1.03 -13.50 1.85
CA ALA A 122 -2.24 -13.80 2.61
C ALA A 122 -1.97 -14.58 3.91
N GLU A 123 -1.03 -15.53 3.87
CA GLU A 123 -0.66 -16.35 5.03
C GLU A 123 0.10 -15.52 6.08
N HIS A 124 1.08 -14.71 5.64
CA HIS A 124 1.83 -13.84 6.55
C HIS A 124 0.92 -12.83 7.24
N LEU A 125 -0.02 -12.24 6.50
CA LEU A 125 -0.99 -11.32 7.08
C LEU A 125 -1.91 -12.01 8.08
N LYS A 126 -2.44 -13.18 7.73
CA LYS A 126 -3.31 -13.95 8.62
C LYS A 126 -2.61 -14.25 9.94
N ASN A 127 -1.40 -14.80 9.89
CA ASN A 127 -0.62 -15.12 11.07
C ASN A 127 -0.32 -13.88 11.91
N GLU A 128 0.01 -12.74 11.28
CA GLU A 128 0.24 -11.48 11.99
C GLU A 128 -1.02 -11.00 12.73
N ILE A 129 -2.17 -10.94 12.04
CA ILE A 129 -3.45 -10.51 12.64
C ILE A 129 -3.88 -11.44 13.78
N GLU A 130 -3.74 -12.76 13.60
CA GLU A 130 -4.11 -13.74 14.64
C GLU A 130 -3.14 -13.73 15.83
N SER A 131 -1.86 -13.41 15.62
CA SER A 131 -0.85 -13.31 16.68
C SER A 131 -0.88 -12.01 17.48
N ALA A 132 -1.41 -10.94 16.88
CA ALA A 132 -1.47 -9.61 17.47
C ALA A 132 -2.87 -8.99 17.21
N PRO A 133 -3.92 -9.55 17.83
CA PRO A 133 -5.28 -9.06 17.66
C PRO A 133 -5.43 -7.65 18.23
N PHE A 134 -6.42 -6.92 17.72
CA PHE A 134 -6.84 -5.65 18.31
C PHE A 134 -7.32 -5.85 19.75
N THR A 135 -6.77 -5.08 20.68
CA THR A 135 -6.93 -5.28 22.12
C THR A 135 -7.75 -4.18 22.79
N ALA A 136 -8.17 -4.39 24.03
CA ALA A 136 -8.80 -3.35 24.84
C ALA A 136 -7.87 -2.15 25.13
N GLU A 137 -6.54 -2.35 25.11
CA GLU A 137 -5.58 -1.25 25.23
C GLU A 137 -5.59 -0.37 23.96
N ASP A 138 -5.75 -1.00 22.79
CA ASP A 138 -5.93 -0.27 21.53
C ASP A 138 -7.26 0.49 21.52
N GLU A 139 -8.36 -0.10 22.02
CA GLU A 139 -9.66 0.59 22.19
C GLU A 139 -9.53 1.83 23.07
N LYS A 140 -8.82 1.72 24.20
CA LYS A 140 -8.56 2.85 25.08
C LYS A 140 -7.76 3.94 24.37
N THR A 141 -6.73 3.54 23.61
CA THR A 141 -5.92 4.48 22.83
C THR A 141 -6.76 5.23 21.79
N LEU A 142 -7.68 4.55 21.10
CA LEU A 142 -8.60 5.19 20.16
C LEU A 142 -9.53 6.19 20.87
N SER A 143 -10.09 5.80 22.01
CA SER A 143 -10.92 6.68 22.85
C SER A 143 -10.16 7.94 23.28
N ASP A 144 -8.89 7.82 23.69
CA ASP A 144 -8.03 8.95 24.07
C ASP A 144 -7.68 9.86 22.87
N LEU A 145 -7.72 9.33 21.64
CA LEU A 145 -7.58 10.07 20.39
C LEU A 145 -8.91 10.66 19.87
N GLY A 146 -10.03 10.38 20.53
CA GLY A 146 -11.36 10.87 20.14
C GLY A 146 -12.00 10.11 18.97
N ILE A 147 -11.59 8.86 18.75
CA ILE A 147 -12.19 7.91 17.80
C ILE A 147 -13.05 6.91 18.57
#